data_AF-A0A248LLH7-F1
#
_entry.id   AF-A0A248LLH7-F1
#
_cell.length_a   1.000
_cell.length_b   1.000
_cell.length_c   1.000
_cell.angle_alpha   90.00
_cell.angle_beta   90.00
_cell.angle_gamma   90.00
#
_symmetry.space_group_name_H-M   'P 1'
#
loop_
_entity.id
_entity.type
_entity.pdbx_description
1 polymer ?
#
loop_
_entity_poly.entity_id
_entity_poly.type
_entity_poly.pdbx_seq_one_letter_code
_entity_poly.pdbx_strand_id
1 'polypeptide(L)'
;MTLQFIRPGKPVENAFIESFNGHFREECLNQSVFHDLQDARQRIEAWRQDYNHVRPHSALNYLIPAEFWEQHLPQPSQIAT
;
A
#
# COMPACT_ATOMS: atom_id res chain seq x y z
N MET A 1 -12.03 4.12 16.33
CA MET A 1 -11.27 4.47 15.11
C MET A 1 -11.39 5.97 14.90
N THR A 2 -10.28 6.69 15.04
CA THR A 2 -10.26 8.15 14.92
C THR A 2 -9.77 8.51 13.53
N LEU A 3 -10.54 9.29 12.78
CA LEU A 3 -10.13 9.76 11.46
C LEU A 3 -9.04 10.83 11.63
N GLN A 4 -7.92 10.66 10.92
CA GLN A 4 -6.87 11.66 10.82
C GLN A 4 -6.86 12.21 9.39
N PHE A 5 -7.07 13.52 9.27
CA PHE A 5 -7.00 14.23 7.99
C PHE A 5 -5.64 14.87 7.82
N ILE A 6 -5.22 15.05 6.57
CA ILE A 6 -4.06 15.85 6.24
C ILE A 6 -4.25 17.30 6.74
N ARG A 7 -3.15 17.93 7.13
CA ARG A 7 -3.17 19.33 7.55
C ARG A 7 -3.35 20.24 6.34
N PRO A 8 -4.20 21.27 6.42
CA PRO A 8 -4.31 22.27 5.36
C PRO A 8 -2.94 22.85 4.98
N GLY A 9 -2.65 22.89 3.68
CA GLY A 9 -1.37 23.41 3.18
C GLY A 9 -0.16 22.46 3.31
N LYS A 10 -0.36 21.19 3.66
CA LYS A 10 0.71 20.18 3.72
C LYS A 10 0.51 19.02 2.73
N PRO A 11 0.67 19.27 1.41
CA PRO A 11 0.49 18.22 0.39
C PRO A 11 1.46 17.04 0.56
N VAL A 12 2.64 17.27 1.14
CA VAL A 12 3.65 16.23 1.42
C VAL A 12 3.13 15.10 2.32
N GLU A 13 2.09 15.35 3.12
CA GLU A 13 1.47 14.31 3.96
C GLU A 13 0.71 13.27 3.13
N ASN A 14 0.37 13.60 1.89
CA ASN A 14 -0.30 12.70 0.95
C ASN A 14 0.69 11.98 0.01
N ALA A 15 1.97 12.36 0.00
CA ALA A 15 2.94 11.89 -0.99
C ALA A 15 3.08 10.36 -1.04
N PHE A 16 3.02 9.69 0.11
CA PHE A 16 3.12 8.23 0.19
C PHE A 16 1.94 7.52 -0.48
N ILE A 17 0.71 7.97 -0.19
CA ILE A 17 -0.48 7.35 -0.78
C ILE A 17 -0.64 7.74 -2.25
N GLU A 18 -0.18 8.92 -2.65
CA GLU A 18 -0.10 9.33 -4.05
C GLU A 18 0.84 8.43 -4.85
N SER A 19 2.05 8.18 -4.33
CA SER A 19 3.00 7.26 -4.96
C SER A 19 2.43 5.84 -5.08
N PHE A 20 1.83 5.31 -4.02
CA PHE A 20 1.17 4.00 -4.06
C PHE A 20 0.07 3.94 -5.14
N ASN A 21 -0.82 4.95 -5.16
CA ASN A 21 -1.91 5.01 -6.14
C ASN A 21 -1.41 5.17 -7.57
N GLY A 22 -0.27 5.85 -7.77
CA GLY A 22 0.43 5.95 -9.04
C GLY A 22 0.86 4.58 -9.56
N HIS A 23 1.60 3.82 -8.74
CA HIS A 23 2.02 2.45 -9.08
C HIS A 23 0.82 1.54 -9.36
N PHE A 24 -0.20 1.58 -8.50
CA PHE A 24 -1.41 0.77 -8.71
C PHE A 24 -2.09 1.07 -10.04
N ARG A 25 -2.20 2.35 -10.40
CA ARG A 25 -2.79 2.77 -11.67
C ARG A 25 -1.96 2.29 -12.86
N GLU A 26 -0.66 2.57 -12.86
CA GLU A 26 0.21 2.31 -14.01
C GLU A 26 0.44 0.81 -14.24
N GLU A 27 0.58 0.06 -13.15
CA GLU A 27 1.01 -1.34 -13.19
C GLU A 27 -0.17 -2.33 -13.13
N CYS A 28 -1.29 -1.99 -12.49
CA CYS A 28 -2.46 -2.87 -12.40
C CYS A 28 -3.58 -2.42 -13.34
N LEU A 29 -4.09 -1.20 -13.13
CA LEU A 29 -5.32 -0.75 -13.79
C LEU A 29 -5.13 -0.49 -15.27
N ASN A 30 -4.05 0.20 -15.64
CA ASN A 30 -3.77 0.54 -17.05
C ASN A 30 -3.31 -0.66 -17.87
N GLN A 31 -2.78 -1.72 -17.22
CA GLN A 31 -2.34 -2.95 -17.89
C GLN A 31 -3.46 -3.98 -18.06
N SER A 32 -4.65 -3.72 -17.51
CA SER A 32 -5.74 -4.69 -17.45
C SER A 32 -6.99 -4.20 -18.16
N VAL A 33 -7.59 -5.07 -18.96
CA VAL A 33 -9.01 -4.95 -19.34
C VAL A 33 -9.79 -5.89 -18.45
N PHE A 34 -10.77 -5.35 -17.72
CA PHE A 34 -11.62 -6.12 -16.83
C PHE A 34 -12.88 -6.58 -17.55
N HIS A 35 -13.18 -7.88 -17.45
CA HIS A 35 -14.35 -8.47 -18.09
C HIS A 35 -15.59 -8.34 -17.21
N ASP A 36 -15.41 -8.52 -15.90
CA ASP A 36 -16.43 -8.36 -14.88
C ASP A 36 -15.80 -7.99 -13.53
N LEU A 37 -16.64 -7.87 -12.50
CA LEU A 37 -16.18 -7.54 -11.14
C LEU A 37 -15.37 -8.65 -10.48
N GLN A 38 -15.56 -9.91 -10.86
CA GLN A 38 -14.80 -11.02 -10.29
C GLN A 38 -13.37 -11.03 -10.84
N ASP A 39 -13.21 -10.85 -12.15
CA ASP A 39 -11.92 -10.68 -12.82
C ASP A 39 -11.16 -9.48 -12.25
N ALA A 40 -11.83 -8.33 -12.07
CA ALA A 40 -11.23 -7.17 -11.44
C ALA A 40 -10.70 -7.46 -10.03
N ARG A 41 -11.50 -8.12 -9.18
CA ARG A 41 -11.07 -8.49 -7.82
C ARG A 41 -9.87 -9.41 -7.82
N GLN A 42 -9.84 -10.42 -8.69
CA GLN A 42 -8.74 -11.36 -8.78
C GLN A 42 -7.44 -10.68 -9.20
N ARG A 43 -7.49 -9.83 -10.22
CA ARG A 43 -6.30 -9.10 -10.73
C ARG A 43 -5.77 -8.09 -9.71
N ILE A 44 -6.65 -7.34 -9.07
CA ILE A 44 -6.28 -6.36 -8.04
C ILE A 44 -5.67 -7.09 -6.83
N GLU A 45 -6.26 -8.20 -6.41
CA GLU A 45 -5.72 -8.99 -5.30
C GLU A 45 -4.35 -9.59 -5.65
N ALA A 46 -4.18 -10.13 -6.86
CA ALA A 46 -2.89 -10.63 -7.32
C ALA A 46 -1.82 -9.51 -7.30
N TRP A 47 -2.15 -8.32 -7.80
CA TRP A 47 -1.25 -7.17 -7.74
C TRP A 47 -0.93 -6.74 -6.30
N ARG A 48 -1.94 -6.72 -5.42
CA ARG A 48 -1.77 -6.38 -4.00
C ARG A 48 -0.83 -7.38 -3.30
N GLN A 49 -0.95 -8.67 -3.62
CA GLN A 49 -0.09 -9.71 -3.08
C GLN A 49 1.35 -9.55 -3.57
N ASP A 50 1.56 -9.34 -4.87
CA ASP A 50 2.89 -9.08 -5.44
C ASP A 50 3.56 -7.84 -4.81
N TYR A 51 2.82 -6.72 -4.74
CA TYR A 51 3.33 -5.47 -4.17
C TYR A 51 3.76 -5.62 -2.71
N ASN A 52 2.98 -6.34 -1.89
CA ASN A 52 3.22 -6.47 -0.45
C ASN A 52 4.16 -7.60 -0.06
N HIS A 53 4.21 -8.68 -0.84
CA HIS A 53 4.90 -9.91 -0.45
C HIS A 53 6.07 -10.32 -1.36
N VAL A 54 6.24 -9.68 -2.52
CA VAL A 54 7.25 -10.08 -3.50
C VAL A 54 8.17 -8.92 -3.88
N ARG A 55 7.62 -7.71 -4.07
CA ARG A 55 8.40 -6.56 -4.55
C ARG A 55 9.22 -5.88 -3.45
N PRO A 56 10.55 -5.79 -3.58
CA PRO A 56 11.40 -4.96 -2.72
C PRO A 56 11.21 -3.47 -3.01
N HIS A 57 11.17 -2.63 -1.97
CA HIS A 57 11.04 -1.18 -2.11
C HIS A 57 12.28 -0.46 -1.60
N SER A 58 12.89 0.38 -2.45
CA SER A 58 14.10 1.14 -2.07
C SER A 58 13.86 2.07 -0.88
N ALA A 59 12.66 2.64 -0.74
CA ALA A 59 12.26 3.44 0.41
C ALA A 59 12.21 2.63 1.73
N LEU A 60 12.12 1.31 1.64
CA LEU A 60 12.08 0.37 2.77
C LEU A 60 13.40 -0.40 2.92
N ASN A 61 14.53 0.17 2.49
CA ASN A 61 15.84 -0.50 2.46
C ASN A 61 15.82 -1.82 1.67
N TYR A 62 15.04 -1.88 0.59
CA TYR A 62 14.83 -3.08 -0.23
C TYR A 62 14.17 -4.25 0.51
N LEU A 63 13.42 -3.98 1.58
CA LEU A 63 12.48 -4.95 2.14
C LEU A 63 11.17 -4.95 1.35
N ILE A 64 10.44 -6.06 1.41
CA ILE A 64 9.04 -6.08 0.99
C ILE A 64 8.16 -5.43 2.08
N PRO A 65 7.00 -4.85 1.74
CA PRO A 65 6.16 -4.16 2.71
C PRO A 65 5.72 -5.04 3.88
N ALA A 66 5.47 -6.33 3.64
CA ALA A 66 5.13 -7.28 4.70
C ALA A 66 6.26 -7.45 5.73
N GLU A 67 7.51 -7.60 5.29
CA GLU A 67 8.67 -7.70 6.19
C GLU A 67 8.88 -6.40 6.96
N PHE A 68 8.77 -5.26 6.27
CA PHE A 68 8.87 -3.97 6.92
C PHE A 68 7.80 -3.83 8.02
N TRP A 69 6.56 -4.23 7.73
CA TRP A 69 5.48 -4.22 8.71
C TRP A 69 5.77 -5.13 9.92
N GLU A 70 6.25 -6.34 9.69
CA GLU A 70 6.62 -7.30 10.76
C GLU A 70 7.72 -6.75 11.68
N GLN A 71 8.71 -6.06 11.13
CA GLN A 71 9.79 -5.45 11.91
C GLN A 71 9.34 -4.26 12.76
N HIS A 72 8.25 -3.58 12.36
CA HIS A 72 7.76 -2.36 13.00
C HIS A 72 6.44 -2.57 13.75
N LEU A 73 6.02 -3.82 13.93
CA LEU A 73 4.82 -4.17 14.68
C LEU A 73 4.93 -3.62 16.10
N PRO A 74 4.00 -2.78 16.57
CA PRO A 74 4.01 -2.31 17.95
C PRO A 74 3.85 -3.53 18.86
N GLN A 75 4.74 -3.65 19.84
CA GLN A 75 4.64 -4.73 20.81
C GLN A 75 3.31 -4.59 21.57
N PRO A 76 2.63 -5.70 21.94
CA PRO A 76 1.34 -5.65 22.63
C PRO A 76 1.33 -4.75 23.88
N SER A 77 2.50 -4.57 24.51
CA SER A 77 2.69 -3.69 25.67
C SER A 77 2.58 -2.18 25.37
N GLN A 78 2.53 -1.75 24.11
CA GLN A 78 2.48 -0.33 23.71
C GLN A 78 1.08 0.13 23.27
N ILE A 79 0.08 -0.78 23.23
CA ILE A 79 -1.26 -0.50 22.72
C ILE A 79 -2.26 -0.18 23.85
N ALA A 80 -1.85 -0.33 25.12
CA ALA A 80 -2.68 0.00 26.28
C ALA A 80 -2.24 1.34 26.91
N THR A 81 -2.82 2.45 26.46
CA THR A 81 -3.08 3.67 27.25
C THR A 81 -4.19 4.47 26.55
#